data_AF-A0A9D5PW97-F1
#
_entry.id   AF-A0A9D5PW97-F1
#
_cell.length_a   1.000
_cell.length_b   1.000
_cell.length_c   1.000
_cell.angle_alpha   90.00
_cell.angle_beta   90.00
_cell.angle_gamma   90.00
#
_symmetry.space_group_name_H-M   'P 1'
#
loop_
_entity.id
_entity.type
_entity.pdbx_description
1 polymer ?
#
loop_
_entity_poly.entity_id
_entity_poly.type
_entity_poly.pdbx_seq_one_letter_code
_entity_poly.pdbx_strand_id
1 'polypeptide(L)'
;MEHNGTVIQPAKVRSPRWKPNVERHVRLIDMHILIAMEKMTFYSLEDLNAVLWRKMEQENRENFQGLNYSRHDMFFSEEKDALLLLPETVFEYMERKQMKVGQDFSFVYDKVHYFIPRKYLRKTLDIRAASDKIHVYNVHSDPIRIHKGMLRKCDSLTD
;
A
#
# COMPACT_ATOMS: atom_id res chain seq x y z
N MET A 1 3.51 -6.81 3.62
CA MET A 1 2.42 -7.82 3.49
C MET A 1 2.22 -8.51 4.83
N GLU A 2 3.26 -9.08 5.42
CA GLU A 2 3.25 -9.58 6.82
C GLU A 2 2.67 -8.55 7.81
N HIS A 3 3.01 -7.28 7.63
CA HIS A 3 2.55 -6.20 8.49
C HIS A 3 1.02 -6.17 8.69
N ASN A 4 0.23 -6.32 7.62
CA ASN A 4 -1.25 -6.27 7.70
C ASN A 4 -1.86 -7.67 7.87
N GLY A 5 -1.07 -8.71 8.14
CA GLY A 5 -1.56 -10.10 8.17
C GLY A 5 -2.24 -10.53 6.86
N THR A 6 -1.91 -9.89 5.74
CA THR A 6 -2.61 -10.07 4.46
C THR A 6 -1.73 -10.78 3.46
N VAL A 7 -2.29 -11.79 2.79
CA VAL A 7 -1.67 -12.46 1.65
C VAL A 7 -2.16 -11.82 0.35
N ILE A 8 -1.24 -11.42 -0.53
CA ILE A 8 -1.61 -10.96 -1.87
C ILE A 8 -1.72 -12.16 -2.78
N GLN A 9 -2.92 -12.39 -3.32
CA GLN A 9 -3.15 -13.34 -4.40
C GLN A 9 -3.20 -12.58 -5.73
N PRO A 10 -2.10 -12.53 -6.51
CA PRO A 10 -2.09 -11.81 -7.77
C PRO A 10 -2.99 -12.52 -8.78
N ALA A 11 -3.74 -11.73 -9.58
CA ALA A 11 -4.37 -12.26 -10.78
C ALA A 11 -3.38 -12.31 -11.93
N LYS A 12 -3.62 -13.24 -12.85
CA LYS A 12 -2.82 -13.34 -14.07
C LYS A 12 -2.94 -12.05 -14.90
N VAL A 13 -1.79 -11.57 -15.39
CA VAL A 13 -1.71 -10.38 -16.24
C VAL A 13 -2.64 -10.51 -17.45
N ARG A 14 -3.37 -9.44 -17.79
CA ARG A 14 -4.30 -9.36 -18.93
C ARG A 14 -5.33 -10.49 -18.97
N SER A 15 -5.70 -11.03 -17.81
CA SER A 15 -6.67 -12.12 -17.71
C SER A 15 -7.86 -11.72 -16.82
N PRO A 16 -8.77 -10.86 -17.33
CA PRO A 16 -9.98 -10.39 -16.65
C PRO A 16 -10.75 -11.46 -15.86
N ARG A 17 -10.88 -12.63 -16.48
CA ARG A 17 -11.58 -13.81 -15.94
C ARG A 17 -11.01 -14.35 -14.62
N TRP A 18 -9.83 -13.90 -14.17
CA TRP A 18 -9.25 -14.28 -12.88
C TRP A 18 -9.77 -13.45 -11.71
N LYS A 19 -10.51 -12.36 -11.96
CA LYS A 19 -11.14 -11.51 -10.93
C LYS A 19 -12.58 -11.11 -11.32
N PRO A 20 -13.45 -12.08 -11.69
CA PRO A 20 -14.76 -11.77 -12.25
C PRO A 20 -15.65 -10.97 -11.28
N ASN A 21 -15.57 -11.24 -9.98
CA ASN A 21 -16.35 -10.53 -8.96
C ASN A 21 -15.95 -9.04 -8.88
N VAL A 22 -14.65 -8.75 -8.95
CA VAL A 22 -14.14 -7.37 -8.90
C VAL A 22 -14.60 -6.61 -10.14
N GLU A 23 -14.41 -7.18 -11.33
CA GLU A 23 -14.80 -6.51 -12.59
C GLU A 23 -16.31 -6.26 -12.68
N ARG A 24 -17.12 -7.23 -12.23
CA ARG A 24 -18.57 -7.04 -12.15
C ARG A 24 -18.91 -5.89 -11.21
N HIS A 25 -18.24 -5.79 -10.07
CA HIS A 25 -18.52 -4.74 -9.10
C HIS A 25 -18.06 -3.36 -9.60
N VAL A 26 -16.89 -3.26 -10.24
CA VAL A 26 -16.45 -2.02 -10.90
C VAL A 26 -17.48 -1.56 -11.91
N ARG A 27 -17.98 -2.47 -12.76
CA ARG A 27 -19.03 -2.12 -13.73
C ARG A 27 -20.32 -1.62 -13.08
N LEU A 28 -20.71 -2.18 -11.92
CA LEU A 28 -21.89 -1.71 -11.19
C LEU A 28 -21.68 -0.29 -10.66
N ILE A 29 -20.52 -0.01 -10.09
CA ILE A 29 -20.16 1.34 -9.61
C ILE A 29 -20.18 2.34 -10.77
N ASP A 30 -19.57 2.00 -11.90
CA ASP A 30 -19.56 2.85 -13.09
C ASP A 30 -21.00 3.18 -13.52
N MET A 31 -21.85 2.16 -13.60
CA MET A 31 -23.22 2.31 -14.12
C MET A 31 -24.16 3.03 -13.15
N HIS A 32 -24.06 2.78 -11.85
CA HIS A 32 -25.01 3.29 -10.86
C HIS A 32 -24.56 4.63 -10.26
N ILE A 33 -23.26 4.79 -10.05
CA ILE A 33 -22.70 5.97 -9.37
C ILE A 33 -22.19 6.97 -10.41
N LEU A 34 -21.23 6.56 -11.26
CA LEU A 34 -20.53 7.51 -12.13
C LEU A 34 -21.45 8.09 -13.21
N ILE A 35 -22.27 7.26 -13.87
CA ILE A 35 -23.27 7.74 -14.84
C ILE A 35 -24.27 8.69 -14.18
N ALA A 36 -24.70 8.41 -12.94
CA ALA A 36 -25.61 9.29 -12.22
C ALA A 36 -24.97 10.66 -11.89
N MET A 37 -23.65 10.69 -11.70
CA MET A 37 -22.87 11.89 -11.43
C MET A 37 -22.42 12.63 -12.70
N GLU A 38 -22.55 12.04 -13.90
CA GLU A 38 -22.03 12.59 -15.16
C GLU A 38 -22.58 13.99 -15.49
N LYS A 39 -23.82 14.27 -15.09
CA LYS A 39 -24.49 15.57 -15.33
C LYS A 39 -24.33 16.56 -14.17
N MET A 40 -23.61 16.19 -13.12
CA MET A 40 -23.37 17.04 -11.95
C MET A 40 -22.10 17.88 -12.17
N THR A 41 -22.14 19.14 -11.76
CA THR A 41 -20.95 20.02 -11.76
C THR A 41 -20.46 20.21 -10.34
N PHE A 42 -19.17 19.98 -10.12
CA PHE A 42 -18.50 20.14 -8.83
C PHE A 42 -17.52 21.30 -8.90
N TYR A 43 -17.43 22.08 -7.83
CA TYR A 43 -16.54 23.25 -7.74
C TYR A 43 -15.35 23.02 -6.79
N SER A 44 -15.33 21.89 -6.09
CA SER A 44 -14.24 21.46 -5.22
C SER A 44 -14.13 19.92 -5.21
N LEU A 45 -12.97 19.42 -4.80
CA LEU A 45 -12.76 17.98 -4.65
C LEU A 45 -13.56 17.44 -3.45
N GLU A 46 -13.72 18.27 -2.42
CA GLU A 46 -14.50 17.99 -1.23
C GLU A 46 -15.98 17.76 -1.58
N ASP A 47 -16.56 18.60 -2.43
CA ASP A 47 -17.96 18.45 -2.89
C ASP A 47 -18.16 17.16 -3.68
N LEU A 48 -17.24 16.85 -4.59
CA LEU A 48 -17.25 15.61 -5.37
C LEU A 48 -17.17 14.39 -4.45
N ASN A 49 -16.22 14.39 -3.52
CA ASN A 49 -16.05 13.30 -2.55
C ASN A 49 -17.29 13.15 -1.67
N ALA A 50 -17.89 14.24 -1.20
CA ALA A 50 -19.10 14.19 -0.39
C ALA A 50 -20.27 13.52 -1.12
N VAL A 51 -20.49 13.84 -2.41
CA VAL A 51 -21.53 13.20 -3.22
C VAL A 51 -21.19 11.74 -3.52
N LEU A 52 -19.93 11.45 -3.84
CA LEU A 52 -19.45 10.09 -4.09
C LEU A 52 -19.67 9.18 -2.88
N TRP A 53 -19.32 9.64 -1.67
CA TRP A 53 -19.53 8.90 -0.43
C TRP A 53 -21.01 8.61 -0.17
N ARG A 54 -21.90 9.59 -0.38
CA ARG A 54 -23.35 9.39 -0.23
C ARG A 54 -23.89 8.34 -1.21
N LYS A 55 -23.47 8.40 -2.47
CA LYS A 55 -23.88 7.43 -3.50
C LYS A 55 -23.35 6.04 -3.19
N MET A 56 -22.10 5.92 -2.75
CA MET A 56 -21.53 4.64 -2.33
C MET A 56 -22.29 4.05 -1.13
N GLU A 57 -22.63 4.86 -0.13
CA GLU A 57 -23.41 4.40 1.01
C GLU A 57 -24.81 3.91 0.59
N GLN A 58 -25.47 4.64 -0.33
CA GLN A 58 -26.75 4.24 -0.90
C GLN A 58 -26.64 2.87 -1.59
N GLU A 59 -25.65 2.69 -2.47
CA GLU A 59 -25.42 1.42 -3.16
C GLU A 59 -25.12 0.27 -2.18
N ASN A 60 -24.34 0.53 -1.12
CA ASN A 60 -24.01 -0.50 -0.12
C ASN A 60 -25.22 -0.93 0.72
N ARG A 61 -26.20 -0.04 0.92
CA ARG A 61 -27.44 -0.32 1.65
C ARG A 61 -28.57 -0.83 0.75
N GLU A 62 -28.39 -0.83 -0.56
CA GLU A 62 -29.37 -1.40 -1.48
C GLU A 62 -29.37 -2.93 -1.39
N ASN A 63 -30.56 -3.51 -1.28
CA ASN A 63 -30.73 -4.96 -1.25
C ASN A 63 -30.30 -5.59 -2.58
N PHE A 64 -29.72 -6.78 -2.51
CA PHE A 64 -29.44 -7.53 -3.72
C PHE A 64 -30.74 -7.91 -4.45
N GLN A 65 -30.68 -8.02 -5.78
CA GLN A 65 -31.83 -8.43 -6.59
C GLN A 65 -32.36 -9.79 -6.13
N GLY A 66 -33.63 -9.81 -5.70
CA GLY A 66 -34.31 -11.02 -5.23
C GLY A 66 -33.99 -11.44 -3.79
N LEU A 67 -33.26 -10.62 -3.03
CA LEU A 67 -32.90 -10.88 -1.63
C LEU A 67 -33.39 -9.74 -0.74
N ASN A 68 -33.54 -10.02 0.55
CA ASN A 68 -34.01 -9.08 1.57
C ASN A 68 -32.88 -8.45 2.40
N TYR A 69 -31.64 -8.60 1.95
CA TYR A 69 -30.46 -8.06 2.62
C TYR A 69 -29.53 -7.36 1.63
N SER A 70 -28.73 -6.44 2.15
CA SER A 70 -27.79 -5.60 1.42
C SER A 70 -26.33 -6.01 1.69
N ARG A 71 -25.39 -5.35 0.99
CA ARG A 71 -23.94 -5.51 1.27
C ARG A 71 -23.61 -5.05 2.70
N HIS A 72 -24.23 -3.96 3.13
CA HIS A 72 -24.11 -3.44 4.48
C HIS A 72 -24.56 -4.49 5.51
N ASP A 73 -25.71 -5.13 5.30
CA ASP A 73 -26.21 -6.14 6.24
C ASP A 73 -25.25 -7.34 6.34
N MET A 74 -24.77 -7.83 5.19
CA MET A 74 -23.80 -8.94 5.14
C MET A 74 -22.48 -8.60 5.86
N PHE A 75 -22.00 -7.36 5.71
CA PHE A 75 -20.80 -6.91 6.41
C PHE A 75 -20.96 -6.98 7.93
N PHE A 76 -22.09 -6.48 8.45
CA PHE A 76 -22.34 -6.46 9.90
C PHE A 76 -22.74 -7.82 10.46
N SER A 77 -23.36 -8.70 9.68
CA SER A 77 -23.79 -10.02 10.15
C SER A 77 -22.70 -11.08 10.11
N GLU A 78 -21.75 -10.99 9.16
CA GLU A 78 -20.78 -12.05 8.92
C GLU A 78 -19.33 -11.56 8.84
N GLU A 79 -19.04 -10.54 8.04
CA GLU A 79 -17.65 -10.20 7.70
C GLU A 79 -16.92 -9.48 8.84
N LYS A 80 -17.61 -8.58 9.55
CA LYS A 80 -17.01 -7.71 10.57
C LYS A 80 -16.29 -8.49 11.65
N ASP A 81 -16.87 -9.59 12.12
CA ASP A 81 -16.31 -10.40 13.20
C ASP A 81 -15.11 -11.26 12.72
N ALA A 82 -14.98 -11.47 11.41
CA ALA A 82 -13.85 -12.17 10.80
C ALA A 82 -12.66 -11.25 10.47
N LEU A 83 -12.81 -9.92 10.59
CA LEU A 83 -11.73 -8.98 10.29
C LEU A 83 -10.61 -9.04 11.35
N LEU A 84 -9.37 -8.98 10.87
CA LEU A 84 -8.21 -8.84 11.73
C LEU A 84 -8.12 -7.42 12.29
N LEU A 85 -7.59 -7.30 13.51
CA LEU A 85 -7.25 -6.01 14.09
C LEU A 85 -6.21 -5.30 13.23
N LEU A 86 -6.32 -3.97 13.15
CA LEU A 86 -5.30 -3.16 12.52
C LEU A 86 -4.00 -3.26 13.31
N PRO A 87 -2.84 -3.39 12.64
CA PRO A 87 -1.55 -3.34 13.31
C PRO A 87 -1.38 -2.00 14.06
N GLU A 88 -0.83 -2.04 15.27
CA GLU A 88 -0.58 -0.84 16.08
C GLU A 88 0.48 0.10 15.47
N THR A 89 1.32 -0.45 14.59
CA THR A 89 2.37 0.29 13.90
C THR A 89 1.91 0.65 12.49
N VAL A 90 2.35 1.79 11.98
CA VAL A 90 2.06 2.19 10.60
C VAL A 90 2.94 1.39 9.65
N PHE A 91 2.39 1.01 8.49
CA PHE A 91 3.16 0.35 7.46
C PHE A 91 4.29 1.27 6.98
N GLU A 92 5.53 0.84 7.19
CA GLU A 92 6.71 1.55 6.73
C GLU A 92 7.27 0.85 5.49
N TYR A 93 7.22 1.53 4.35
CA TYR A 93 7.86 1.04 3.14
C TYR A 93 9.38 1.11 3.30
N MET A 94 10.03 -0.05 3.16
CA MET A 94 11.49 -0.15 3.19
C MET A 94 12.01 -0.58 1.82
N GLU A 95 12.74 0.31 1.15
CA GLU A 95 13.47 -0.04 -0.07
C GLU A 95 14.67 -0.92 0.30
N ARG A 96 14.79 -2.08 -0.35
CA ARG A 96 15.92 -3.00 -0.15
C ARG A 96 16.93 -2.82 -1.28
N LYS A 97 18.19 -2.60 -0.93
CA LYS A 97 19.30 -2.46 -1.88
C LYS A 97 20.55 -3.14 -1.36
N GLN A 98 21.19 -3.94 -2.21
CA GLN A 98 22.50 -4.49 -1.90
C GLN A 98 23.60 -3.52 -2.32
N MET A 99 24.53 -3.21 -1.41
CA MET A 99 25.64 -2.30 -1.71
C MET A 99 26.95 -2.82 -1.13
N LYS A 100 28.03 -2.61 -1.87
CA LYS A 100 29.38 -2.99 -1.44
C LYS A 100 30.02 -1.83 -0.68
N VAL A 101 30.64 -2.14 0.46
CA VAL A 101 31.39 -1.16 1.24
C VAL A 101 32.65 -0.76 0.49
N GLY A 102 32.81 0.55 0.27
CA GLY A 102 33.98 1.17 -0.33
C GLY A 102 35.23 1.04 0.54
N GLN A 103 36.38 1.41 -0.05
CA GLN A 103 37.67 1.32 0.65
C GLN A 103 37.81 2.32 1.80
N ASP A 104 37.01 3.38 1.75
CA ASP A 104 36.82 4.43 2.75
C ASP A 104 35.88 4.02 3.90
N PHE A 105 35.51 2.74 4.00
CA PHE A 105 34.58 2.20 4.99
C PHE A 105 33.17 2.81 4.91
N SER A 106 32.79 3.35 3.76
CA SER A 106 31.47 3.92 3.53
C SER A 106 30.71 3.23 2.40
N PHE A 107 29.40 3.46 2.35
CA PHE A 107 28.60 3.22 1.16
C PHE A 107 27.79 4.49 0.85
N VAL A 108 27.47 4.68 -0.42
CA VAL A 108 26.69 5.84 -0.87
C VAL A 108 25.25 5.42 -1.10
N TYR A 109 24.33 5.89 -0.29
CA TYR A 109 22.89 5.73 -0.52
C TYR A 109 22.26 7.09 -0.72
N ASP A 110 21.56 7.25 -1.85
CA ASP A 110 20.92 8.51 -2.25
C ASP A 110 21.84 9.74 -2.15
N LYS A 111 23.05 9.63 -2.75
CA LYS A 111 24.11 10.65 -2.76
C LYS A 111 24.68 11.03 -1.38
N VAL A 112 24.31 10.33 -0.31
CA VAL A 112 24.86 10.50 1.04
C VAL A 112 25.77 9.33 1.40
N HIS A 113 26.91 9.63 2.01
CA HIS A 113 27.86 8.63 2.51
C HIS A 113 27.50 8.17 3.92
N TYR A 114 27.46 6.86 4.13
CA TYR A 114 27.22 6.24 5.43
C TYR A 114 28.38 5.34 5.82
N PHE A 115 28.93 5.55 7.02
CA PHE A 115 30.12 4.85 7.49
C PHE A 115 29.79 3.57 8.26
N ILE A 116 30.54 2.51 7.98
CA ILE A 116 30.35 1.16 8.50
C ILE A 116 31.60 0.68 9.27
N PRO A 117 31.43 -0.17 10.31
CA PRO A 117 32.57 -0.77 11.01
C PRO A 117 33.54 -1.50 10.08
N ARG A 118 34.85 -1.36 10.35
CA ARG A 118 35.95 -1.89 9.50
C ARG A 118 35.84 -3.38 9.18
N LYS A 119 35.20 -4.17 10.04
CA LYS A 119 34.96 -5.62 9.86
C LYS A 119 34.13 -5.98 8.62
N TYR A 120 33.50 -4.99 7.97
CA TYR A 120 32.72 -5.15 6.75
C TYR A 120 33.35 -4.50 5.51
N LEU A 121 34.63 -4.11 5.56
CA LEU A 121 35.36 -3.60 4.41
C LEU A 121 35.27 -4.58 3.22
N ARG A 122 34.95 -4.07 2.02
CA ARG A 122 34.76 -4.83 0.77
C ARG A 122 33.65 -5.90 0.81
N LYS A 123 32.86 -6.00 1.88
CA LYS A 123 31.69 -6.88 1.95
C LYS A 123 30.46 -6.21 1.32
N THR A 124 29.55 -7.04 0.83
CA THR A 124 28.22 -6.60 0.38
C THR A 124 27.27 -6.61 1.57
N LEU A 125 26.51 -5.54 1.74
CA LEU A 125 25.54 -5.35 2.81
C LEU A 125 24.13 -5.21 2.21
N ASP A 126 23.12 -5.67 2.96
CA ASP A 126 21.71 -5.43 2.65
C ASP A 126 21.26 -4.16 3.37
N ILE A 127 20.89 -3.15 2.60
CA ILE A 127 20.41 -1.86 3.10
C ILE A 127 18.90 -1.84 2.96
N ARG A 128 18.20 -1.59 4.06
CA ARG A 128 16.76 -1.39 4.11
C ARG A 128 16.49 0.04 4.53
N ALA A 129 16.08 0.86 3.59
CA ALA A 129 15.87 2.29 3.80
C ALA A 129 14.39 2.60 3.94
N ALA A 130 14.03 3.17 5.07
CA ALA A 130 12.74 3.78 5.33
C ALA A 130 12.79 5.30 5.04
N SER A 131 11.71 6.02 5.37
CA SER A 131 11.59 7.46 5.12
C SER A 131 12.58 8.29 5.95
N ASP A 132 12.88 7.90 7.19
CA ASP A 132 13.73 8.64 8.13
C ASP A 132 14.97 7.86 8.61
N LYS A 133 15.06 6.55 8.30
CA LYS A 133 16.10 5.64 8.80
C LYS A 133 16.62 4.71 7.73
N ILE A 134 17.89 4.36 7.86
CA ILE A 134 18.57 3.38 7.01
C ILE A 134 19.10 2.27 7.90
N HIS A 135 18.53 1.08 7.76
CA HIS A 135 18.94 -0.12 8.45
C HIS A 135 19.94 -0.89 7.59
N VAL A 136 21.07 -1.27 8.17
CA VAL A 136 22.14 -1.98 7.47
C VAL A 136 22.31 -3.35 8.07
N TYR A 137 22.27 -4.38 7.22
CA TYR A 137 22.36 -5.79 7.60
C TYR A 137 23.53 -6.47 6.89
N ASN A 138 24.05 -7.55 7.49
CA ASN A 138 25.02 -8.42 6.83
C ASN A 138 24.32 -9.40 5.87
N VAL A 139 25.10 -10.25 5.19
CA VAL A 139 24.59 -11.28 4.27
C VAL A 139 23.69 -12.32 4.96
N HIS A 140 23.86 -12.51 6.28
CA HIS A 140 23.05 -13.42 7.10
C HIS A 140 21.80 -12.75 7.70
N SER A 141 21.49 -11.50 7.30
CA SER A 141 20.39 -10.69 7.85
C SER A 141 20.55 -10.27 9.32
N ASP A 142 21.75 -10.32 9.89
CA ASP A 142 22.02 -9.75 11.21
C ASP A 142 22.14 -8.22 11.13
N PRO A 143 21.54 -7.47 12.08
CA PRO A 143 21.63 -6.02 12.10
C PRO A 143 23.07 -5.57 12.40
N ILE A 144 23.59 -4.68 11.57
CA ILE A 144 24.92 -4.07 11.74
C ILE A 144 24.80 -2.70 12.38
N ARG A 145 23.99 -1.82 11.78
CA ARG A 145 23.88 -0.41 12.15
C ARG A 145 22.58 0.20 11.64
N ILE A 146 22.12 1.22 12.34
CA ILE A 146 21.02 2.08 11.90
C ILE A 146 21.58 3.49 11.75
N HIS A 147 21.33 4.11 10.61
CA HIS A 147 21.64 5.50 10.33
C HIS A 147 20.35 6.31 10.23
N LYS A 148 20.41 7.60 10.57
CA LYS A 148 19.36 8.53 10.21
C LYS A 148 19.44 8.76 8.71
N GLY A 149 18.37 8.42 7.99
CA GLY A 149 18.24 8.71 6.57
C GLY A 149 18.00 10.20 6.36
N MET A 150 18.39 10.71 5.20
CA MET A 150 17.88 12.01 4.76
C MET A 150 16.40 11.81 4.37
N LEU A 151 15.51 12.63 4.91
CA LEU A 151 14.09 12.61 4.56
C LEU A 151 13.97 12.70 3.04
N ARG A 152 13.47 11.63 2.42
CA ARG A 152 13.10 11.67 1.02
C ARG A 152 11.96 12.67 0.89
N LYS A 153 12.11 13.69 0.04
CA LYS A 153 10.92 14.28 -0.58
C LYS A 153 10.29 13.13 -1.35
N CYS A 154 9.11 12.68 -0.93
CA CYS A 154 8.34 11.73 -1.72
C CYS A 154 8.10 12.40 -3.07
N ASP A 155 8.90 12.05 -4.07
CA ASP A 155 8.56 12.35 -5.45
C ASP A 155 7.24 11.63 -5.71
N SER A 156 6.20 12.44 -5.93
CA SER A 156 4.85 12.03 -6.24
C SER A 156 4.86 10.92 -7.29
N LEU A 157 4.19 9.81 -6.98
CA LEU A 157 3.82 8.78 -7.93
C LEU A 157 2.89 9.41 -8.99
N THR A 158 3.49 9.95 -10.06
CA THR A 158 2.85 10.21 -11.34
C THR A 158 3.57 9.37 -12.37
N ASP A 159 2.96 8.24 -12.72
CA ASP A 159 2.85 7.70 -14.08
C ASP A 159 1.79 6.58 -14.10
#